data_AF-A0A971C7S0-F1
#
_entry.id   AF-A0A971C7S0-F1
#
_cell.length_a   1.000
_cell.length_b   1.000
_cell.length_c   1.000
_cell.angle_alpha   90.00
_cell.angle_beta   90.00
_cell.angle_gamma   90.00
#
_symmetry.space_group_name_H-M   'P 1'
#
loop_
_entity.id
_entity.type
_entity.pdbx_description
1 polymer ?
#
loop_
_entity_poly.entity_id
_entity_poly.type
_entity_poly.pdbx_seq_one_letter_code
_entity_poly.pdbx_strand_id
1 'polypeptide(L)'
;MERKIYLKNTDIEEAVTLYLDRLNEAAAGVKKELIDIREALGRVTSQPVFARVSAPNHNAAAMDGIMVIAERTFSASETNPVELTPIEDFDYINTGHLIREPYDSVIMVEDIQQLEDGKVRITAAASPWQHIRPIGEDIVAGEMVLPENHRIRPIDIGAVLNSGVRQVEVYERIRIGIMPTGGEITEDYDYLEKGSYFDTNSWTFCAMVDEWGGIPDRIPPVPDDRDSLKQAMMELLERNHMVIINAGSSAGTKDYTAHLIEEMGELKFHGLAIRPGKPTVLGIVCGKPVIGVPGYPGSAFLSFEEIVGPVFRKLQRALISPLPRIDAVVSRRVVSSLKYREYIRVKVGKVEDKLIATPLNRGAGVTMSLVKADGLMIIPKNSEGYEAGEAVSVELTRDMSAIENTIVSIGSHDLIMDYIASLLEKKETLSGDGKVHLSSAHVGSMGGILALSRGEAHIAPIHLLDEETGEYNVSYIQKYLGSRKIALVKGVK
;
A
#
# COMPACT_ATOMS: atom_id res chain seq x y z
N MET A 1 0.71 -47.12 -2.45
CA MET A 1 1.02 -45.77 -2.97
C MET A 1 2.00 -45.13 -2.01
N GLU A 2 3.27 -45.00 -2.43
CA GLU A 2 4.30 -44.34 -1.64
C GLU A 2 4.02 -42.84 -1.56
N ARG A 3 3.94 -42.31 -0.33
CA ARG A 3 3.81 -40.88 -0.06
C ARG A 3 5.17 -40.23 -0.39
N LYS A 4 5.32 -39.66 -1.58
CA LYS A 4 6.49 -38.85 -1.94
C LYS A 4 6.43 -37.53 -1.15
N ILE A 5 7.01 -37.52 0.05
CA ILE A 5 7.15 -36.32 0.88
C ILE A 5 8.33 -35.50 0.33
N TYR A 6 8.09 -34.69 -0.69
CA TYR A 6 9.07 -33.70 -1.15
C TYR A 6 8.97 -32.43 -0.30
N LEU A 7 9.32 -32.51 0.99
CA LEU A 7 9.44 -31.32 1.84
C LEU A 7 10.88 -30.81 1.81
N LYS A 8 11.31 -30.22 0.69
CA LYS A 8 12.44 -29.29 0.76
C LYS A 8 11.93 -28.04 1.48
N ASN A 9 12.34 -27.87 2.74
CA ASN A 9 11.92 -26.78 3.62
C ASN A 9 12.67 -25.47 3.27
N THR A 10 12.52 -25.03 2.01
CA THR A 10 13.16 -23.83 1.44
C THR A 10 12.56 -22.58 2.08
N ASP A 11 13.42 -21.62 2.42
CA ASP A 11 12.98 -20.32 2.94
C ASP A 11 12.16 -19.56 1.90
N ILE A 12 11.18 -18.76 2.34
CA ILE A 12 10.31 -18.02 1.42
C ILE A 12 11.07 -16.97 0.61
N GLU A 13 12.00 -16.24 1.22
CA GLU A 13 12.72 -15.17 0.53
C GLU A 13 13.60 -15.77 -0.57
N GLU A 14 14.26 -16.89 -0.28
CA GLU A 14 15.05 -17.65 -1.25
C GLU A 14 14.15 -18.20 -2.38
N ALA A 15 13.03 -18.85 -2.04
CA ALA A 15 12.13 -19.45 -3.02
C ALA A 15 11.50 -18.41 -3.95
N VAL A 16 11.04 -17.27 -3.40
CA VAL A 16 10.48 -16.16 -4.17
C VAL A 16 11.54 -15.58 -5.09
N THR A 17 12.76 -15.30 -4.59
CA THR A 17 13.85 -14.76 -5.40
C THR A 17 14.18 -15.67 -6.59
N LEU A 18 14.41 -16.97 -6.32
CA LEU A 18 14.69 -17.95 -7.36
C LEU A 18 13.54 -18.11 -8.37
N TYR A 19 12.29 -17.98 -7.91
CA TYR A 19 11.14 -18.03 -8.79
C TYR A 19 11.08 -16.78 -9.70
N LEU A 20 11.25 -15.58 -9.13
CA LEU A 20 11.24 -14.31 -9.87
C LEU A 20 12.33 -14.26 -10.96
N ASP A 21 13.51 -14.83 -10.71
CA ASP A 21 14.60 -14.93 -11.69
C ASP A 21 14.21 -15.76 -12.92
N ARG A 22 13.30 -16.71 -12.76
CA ARG A 22 12.78 -17.54 -13.87
C ARG A 22 11.65 -16.87 -14.65
N LEU A 23 11.15 -15.73 -14.20
CA LEU A 23 10.02 -15.02 -14.83
C LEU A 23 10.45 -13.88 -15.76
N ASN A 24 11.73 -13.79 -16.14
CA ASN A 24 12.21 -12.76 -17.06
C ASN A 24 11.54 -12.83 -18.44
N GLU A 25 11.30 -14.04 -18.97
CA GLU A 25 10.58 -14.22 -20.24
C GLU A 25 9.10 -13.85 -20.11
N ALA A 26 8.45 -14.29 -19.03
CA ALA A 26 7.06 -13.92 -18.71
C ALA A 26 6.90 -12.40 -18.61
N ALA A 27 7.86 -11.76 -17.92
CA ALA A 27 7.94 -10.33 -17.84
C ALA A 27 8.07 -9.75 -19.25
N ALA A 28 9.08 -10.13 -20.03
CA ALA A 28 9.33 -9.60 -21.38
C ALA A 28 8.13 -9.74 -22.34
N GLY A 29 7.26 -10.73 -22.13
CA GLY A 29 6.03 -10.94 -22.91
C GLY A 29 4.88 -9.97 -22.62
N VAL A 30 4.95 -9.16 -21.57
CA VAL A 30 3.96 -8.10 -21.27
C VAL A 30 4.01 -7.05 -22.37
N LYS A 31 2.87 -6.80 -23.04
CA LYS A 31 2.82 -5.88 -24.17
C LYS A 31 2.96 -4.43 -23.71
N LYS A 32 3.29 -3.59 -24.68
CA LYS A 32 3.38 -2.14 -24.54
C LYS A 32 2.19 -1.51 -25.27
N GLU A 33 1.70 -0.40 -24.74
CA GLU A 33 0.62 0.37 -25.36
C GLU A 33 0.90 1.87 -25.28
N LEU A 34 0.50 2.58 -26.33
CA LEU A 34 0.58 4.04 -26.40
C LEU A 34 -0.76 4.60 -25.93
N ILE A 35 -0.75 5.34 -24.83
CA ILE A 35 -1.97 5.91 -24.22
C ILE A 35 -1.82 7.40 -23.96
N ASP A 36 -2.94 8.08 -23.73
CA ASP A 36 -2.92 9.45 -23.25
C ASP A 36 -2.38 9.54 -21.82
N ILE A 37 -1.45 10.47 -21.57
CA ILE A 37 -0.85 10.66 -20.24
C ILE A 37 -1.90 10.91 -19.15
N ARG A 38 -3.04 11.49 -19.51
CA ARG A 38 -4.16 11.74 -18.57
C ARG A 38 -4.82 10.46 -18.07
N GLU A 39 -4.69 9.36 -18.80
CA GLU A 39 -5.20 8.03 -18.44
C GLU A 39 -4.10 7.12 -17.86
N ALA A 40 -2.88 7.65 -17.75
CA ALA A 40 -1.69 6.87 -17.40
C ALA A 40 -1.36 6.87 -15.90
N LEU A 41 -2.21 7.44 -15.04
CA LEU A 41 -1.98 7.45 -13.59
C LEU A 41 -1.76 6.03 -13.06
N GLY A 42 -0.67 5.82 -12.34
CA GLY A 42 -0.30 4.52 -11.77
C GLY A 42 0.25 3.51 -12.77
N ARG A 43 0.26 3.81 -14.08
CA ARG A 43 0.91 2.99 -15.12
C ARG A 43 2.43 3.13 -15.05
N VAL A 44 3.13 2.21 -15.70
CA VAL A 44 4.60 2.17 -15.72
C VAL A 44 5.10 2.42 -17.13
N THR A 45 5.98 3.41 -17.31
CA THR A 45 6.58 3.76 -18.60
C THR A 45 7.40 2.60 -19.17
N SER A 46 7.21 2.29 -20.46
CA SER A 46 7.96 1.23 -21.17
C SER A 46 9.13 1.74 -22.00
N GLN A 47 9.32 3.06 -22.01
CA GLN A 47 10.47 3.78 -22.56
C GLN A 47 10.55 5.18 -21.90
N PRO A 48 11.70 5.86 -21.97
CA PRO A 48 11.82 7.22 -21.47
C PRO A 48 10.92 8.20 -22.24
N VAL A 49 10.44 9.23 -21.55
CA VAL A 49 9.63 10.31 -22.13
C VAL A 49 10.50 11.55 -22.26
N PHE A 50 10.62 12.09 -23.47
CA PHE A 50 11.43 13.27 -23.76
C PHE A 50 10.56 14.49 -24.10
N ALA A 51 10.96 15.65 -23.61
CA ALA A 51 10.29 16.91 -23.87
C ALA A 51 10.31 17.26 -25.36
N ARG A 52 9.16 17.70 -25.90
CA ARG A 52 9.05 18.16 -27.29
C ARG A 52 9.21 19.66 -27.44
N VAL A 53 8.87 20.40 -26.39
CA VAL A 53 9.00 21.86 -26.31
C VAL A 53 9.61 22.22 -24.97
N SER A 54 10.27 23.38 -24.93
CA SER A 54 10.72 23.96 -23.68
C SER A 54 9.53 24.55 -22.90
N ALA A 55 9.62 24.59 -21.57
CA ALA A 55 8.70 25.30 -20.70
C ALA A 55 9.49 26.30 -19.83
N PRO A 56 9.21 27.62 -19.91
CA PRO A 56 8.43 28.26 -20.96
C PRO A 56 9.07 28.06 -22.34
N ASN A 57 8.28 28.14 -23.42
CA ASN A 57 8.78 28.01 -24.80
C ASN A 57 9.27 29.35 -25.40
N HIS A 58 9.38 30.38 -24.57
CA HIS A 58 9.80 31.72 -24.90
C HIS A 58 10.34 32.41 -23.64
N ASN A 59 11.02 33.54 -23.80
CA ASN A 59 11.39 34.39 -22.66
C ASN A 59 10.12 35.07 -22.13
N ALA A 60 9.73 34.74 -20.91
CA ALA A 60 8.48 35.17 -20.31
C ALA A 60 8.72 36.20 -19.20
N ALA A 61 7.79 37.13 -18.99
CA ALA A 61 7.85 38.02 -17.83
C ALA A 61 7.66 37.23 -16.52
N ALA A 62 8.52 37.47 -15.54
CA ALA A 62 8.44 36.87 -14.21
C ALA A 62 7.45 37.61 -13.28
N MET A 63 7.13 38.87 -13.60
CA MET A 63 6.30 39.77 -12.81
C MET A 63 5.36 40.56 -13.74
N ASP A 64 4.27 41.07 -13.17
CA ASP A 64 3.42 42.08 -13.81
C ASP A 64 4.12 43.44 -13.75
N GLY A 65 4.04 44.23 -14.83
CA GLY A 65 4.66 45.55 -14.87
C GLY A 65 4.89 46.06 -16.28
N ILE A 66 6.09 46.56 -16.55
CA ILE A 66 6.48 47.09 -17.84
C ILE A 66 7.74 46.40 -18.36
N MET A 67 7.76 46.03 -19.63
CA MET A 67 8.99 45.62 -20.30
C MET A 67 9.70 46.85 -20.85
N VAL A 68 11.02 46.92 -20.65
CA VAL A 68 11.87 48.08 -20.97
C VAL A 68 13.14 47.63 -21.69
N ILE A 69 13.80 48.58 -22.36
CA ILE A 69 15.19 48.42 -22.77
C ILE A 69 16.05 48.88 -21.59
N ALA A 70 16.72 47.94 -20.91
CA ALA A 70 17.45 48.17 -19.66
C ALA A 70 18.40 49.36 -19.75
N GLU A 71 19.13 49.51 -20.86
CA GLU A 71 20.06 50.61 -21.10
C GLU A 71 19.41 52.00 -20.95
N ARG A 72 18.14 52.16 -21.36
CA ARG A 72 17.41 53.44 -21.25
C ARG A 72 17.07 53.81 -19.81
N THR A 73 17.21 52.87 -18.87
CA THR A 73 16.90 53.07 -17.46
C THR A 73 18.15 53.35 -16.60
N PHE A 74 19.37 53.22 -17.14
CA PHE A 74 20.61 53.24 -16.35
C PHE A 74 20.89 54.54 -15.59
N SER A 75 20.29 55.66 -15.99
CA SER A 75 20.40 56.93 -15.27
C SER A 75 19.41 57.07 -14.10
N ALA A 76 18.46 56.15 -13.96
CA ALA A 76 17.44 56.19 -12.92
C ALA A 76 18.03 55.94 -11.52
N SER A 77 17.75 56.86 -10.61
CA SER A 77 18.03 56.74 -9.18
C SER A 77 16.97 57.51 -8.39
N GLU A 78 16.88 57.31 -7.06
CA GLU A 78 15.94 58.06 -6.21
C GLU A 78 16.10 59.58 -6.36
N THR A 79 17.33 60.06 -6.54
CA THR A 79 17.67 61.47 -6.72
C THR A 79 17.59 61.95 -8.17
N ASN A 80 17.48 61.03 -9.14
CA ASN A 80 17.38 61.32 -10.57
C ASN A 80 16.40 60.33 -11.22
N PRO A 81 15.08 60.49 -11.01
CA PRO A 81 14.10 59.59 -11.59
C PRO A 81 14.03 59.76 -13.12
N VAL A 82 13.75 58.67 -13.83
CA VAL A 82 13.59 58.66 -15.28
C VAL A 82 12.11 58.49 -15.63
N GLU A 83 11.62 59.32 -16.54
CA GLU A 83 10.28 59.19 -17.12
C GLU A 83 10.39 58.43 -18.44
N LEU A 84 9.60 57.37 -18.58
CA LEU A 84 9.54 56.52 -19.75
C LEU A 84 8.21 56.75 -20.48
N THR A 85 8.27 56.76 -21.80
CA THR A 85 7.11 56.96 -22.68
C THR A 85 6.55 55.62 -23.17
N PRO A 86 5.22 55.40 -23.15
CA PRO A 86 4.63 54.17 -23.66
C PRO A 86 4.96 53.95 -25.13
N ILE A 87 5.12 52.69 -25.54
CA ILE A 87 5.45 52.23 -26.91
C ILE A 87 6.88 52.59 -27.35
N GLU A 88 7.41 53.73 -26.91
CA GLU A 88 8.77 54.17 -27.21
C GLU A 88 9.80 53.53 -26.28
N ASP A 89 9.60 53.66 -24.97
CA ASP A 89 10.54 53.22 -23.94
C ASP A 89 10.09 51.96 -23.20
N PHE A 90 8.78 51.75 -23.11
CA PHE A 90 8.19 50.63 -22.41
C PHE A 90 6.84 50.19 -23.00
N ASP A 91 6.43 48.97 -22.70
CA ASP A 91 5.05 48.51 -22.90
C ASP A 91 4.61 47.66 -21.70
N TYR A 92 3.31 47.64 -21.42
CA TYR A 92 2.79 46.87 -20.29
C TYR A 92 2.88 45.37 -20.57
N ILE A 93 3.19 44.62 -19.53
CA ILE A 93 3.30 43.16 -19.61
C ILE A 93 2.76 42.53 -18.33
N ASN A 94 2.09 41.39 -18.50
CA ASN A 94 1.68 40.55 -17.40
C ASN A 94 2.63 39.35 -17.30
N THR A 95 2.71 38.79 -16.10
CA THR A 95 3.45 37.58 -15.76
C THR A 95 3.11 36.45 -16.74
N GLY A 96 4.14 35.78 -17.25
CA GLY A 96 4.01 34.67 -18.20
C GLY A 96 3.83 35.10 -19.66
N HIS A 97 3.70 36.39 -19.97
CA HIS A 97 3.64 36.86 -21.36
C HIS A 97 5.02 36.96 -22.01
N LEU A 98 5.03 36.90 -23.34
CA LEU A 98 6.22 37.01 -24.18
C LEU A 98 6.92 38.36 -24.05
N ILE A 99 8.23 38.31 -23.73
CA ILE A 99 9.12 39.45 -23.90
C ILE A 99 9.33 39.69 -25.40
N ARG A 100 8.95 40.88 -25.87
CA ARG A 100 9.03 41.27 -27.29
C ARG A 100 10.30 42.08 -27.53
N GLU A 101 10.95 41.87 -28.66
CA GLU A 101 12.02 42.77 -29.09
C GLU A 101 11.49 44.21 -29.27
N PRO A 102 12.26 45.26 -28.92
CA PRO A 102 13.64 45.23 -28.42
C PRO A 102 13.80 45.15 -26.89
N TYR A 103 12.72 44.90 -26.13
CA TYR A 103 12.76 44.91 -24.67
C TYR A 103 13.58 43.73 -24.12
N ASP A 104 14.39 43.98 -23.10
CA ASP A 104 15.33 43.02 -22.51
C ASP A 104 15.30 42.98 -20.98
N SER A 105 14.32 43.66 -20.35
CA SER A 105 14.11 43.65 -18.91
C SER A 105 12.65 43.93 -18.56
N VAL A 106 12.19 43.49 -17.39
CA VAL A 106 10.88 43.84 -16.82
C VAL A 106 11.08 44.57 -15.48
N ILE A 107 10.35 45.68 -15.29
CA ILE A 107 10.23 46.38 -14.00
C ILE A 107 8.85 46.09 -13.44
N MET A 108 8.75 45.68 -12.18
CA MET A 108 7.48 45.32 -11.56
C MET A 108 6.55 46.53 -11.40
N VAL A 109 5.25 46.28 -11.41
CA VAL A 109 4.22 47.34 -11.33
C VAL A 109 4.33 48.17 -10.05
N GLU A 110 4.86 47.59 -8.98
CA GLU A 110 5.10 48.24 -7.69
C GLU A 110 6.25 49.27 -7.74
N ASP A 111 7.19 49.11 -8.68
CA ASP A 111 8.38 49.94 -8.82
C ASP A 111 8.19 51.10 -9.83
N ILE A 112 6.99 51.25 -10.38
CA ILE A 112 6.64 52.32 -11.32
C ILE A 112 5.62 53.29 -10.73
N GLN A 113 5.86 54.59 -10.93
CA GLN A 113 4.90 55.64 -10.61
C GLN A 113 4.21 56.11 -11.90
N GLN A 114 2.90 55.89 -12.02
CA GLN A 114 2.14 56.39 -13.17
C GLN A 114 2.03 57.92 -13.14
N LEU A 115 2.19 58.55 -14.29
CA LEU A 115 2.09 60.00 -14.49
C LEU A 115 0.85 60.38 -15.33
N GLU A 116 0.48 61.66 -15.29
CA GLU A 116 -0.52 62.23 -16.20
C GLU A 116 0.04 62.24 -17.63
N ASP A 117 -0.71 61.71 -18.61
CA ASP A 117 -0.33 61.43 -20.02
C ASP A 117 0.00 59.96 -20.35
N GLY A 118 0.03 59.08 -19.34
CA GLY A 118 0.28 57.65 -19.51
C GLY A 118 1.75 57.25 -19.42
N LYS A 119 2.68 58.19 -19.23
CA LYS A 119 4.07 57.90 -18.86
C LYS A 119 4.18 57.23 -17.51
N VAL A 120 5.33 56.61 -17.30
CA VAL A 120 5.72 56.01 -16.02
C VAL A 120 7.05 56.59 -15.58
N ARG A 121 7.18 56.82 -14.27
CA ARG A 121 8.42 57.25 -13.64
C ARG A 121 9.02 56.10 -12.86
N ILE A 122 10.31 55.86 -13.07
CA ILE A 122 11.11 54.88 -12.33
C ILE A 122 12.19 55.59 -11.53
N THR A 123 12.52 55.01 -10.36
CA THR A 123 13.54 55.53 -9.43
C THR A 123 14.73 54.59 -9.29
N ALA A 124 14.73 53.46 -9.98
CA ALA A 124 15.85 52.52 -10.02
C ALA A 124 16.07 52.04 -11.46
N ALA A 125 17.33 51.86 -11.82
CA ALA A 125 17.71 51.27 -13.10
C ALA A 125 17.36 49.77 -13.13
N ALA A 126 16.86 49.30 -14.26
CA ALA A 126 16.66 47.89 -14.51
C ALA A 126 17.93 47.26 -15.09
N SER A 127 18.25 46.03 -14.68
CA SER A 127 19.37 45.28 -15.25
C SER A 127 18.92 44.45 -16.46
N PRO A 128 19.75 44.23 -17.48
CA PRO A 128 19.43 43.28 -18.55
C PRO A 128 19.02 41.92 -17.97
N TRP A 129 17.96 41.33 -18.52
CA TRP A 129 17.33 40.08 -18.08
C TRP A 129 16.68 40.10 -16.70
N GLN A 130 16.54 41.26 -16.06
CA GLN A 130 15.80 41.36 -14.80
C GLN A 130 14.34 40.96 -15.01
N HIS A 131 13.86 40.10 -14.11
CA HIS A 131 12.49 39.56 -14.12
C HIS A 131 12.06 38.95 -15.46
N ILE A 132 13.02 38.41 -16.22
CA ILE A 132 12.75 37.57 -17.38
C ILE A 132 13.03 36.11 -17.01
N ARG A 133 12.03 35.25 -17.23
CA ARG A 133 12.14 33.80 -17.19
C ARG A 133 12.62 33.30 -18.55
N PRO A 134 13.87 32.80 -18.69
CA PRO A 134 14.38 32.35 -19.98
C PRO A 134 13.61 31.16 -20.53
N ILE A 135 13.65 31.01 -21.86
CA ILE A 135 13.16 29.78 -22.52
C ILE A 135 13.79 28.53 -21.87
N GLY A 136 12.94 27.59 -21.49
CA GLY A 136 13.36 26.33 -20.88
C GLY A 136 13.97 26.42 -19.49
N GLU A 137 13.63 27.46 -18.72
CA GLU A 137 13.98 27.57 -17.30
C GLU A 137 13.51 26.35 -16.48
N ASP A 138 12.33 25.81 -16.78
CA ASP A 138 11.77 24.62 -16.10
C ASP A 138 12.06 23.35 -16.90
N ILE A 139 11.66 23.34 -18.19
CA ILE A 139 11.84 22.19 -19.07
C ILE A 139 12.57 22.58 -20.36
N VAL A 140 13.61 21.86 -20.74
CA VAL A 140 14.34 22.06 -22.01
C VAL A 140 13.88 21.05 -23.06
N ALA A 141 13.56 21.53 -24.27
CA ALA A 141 13.25 20.64 -25.39
C ALA A 141 14.34 19.58 -25.60
N GLY A 142 13.94 18.31 -25.67
CA GLY A 142 14.83 17.16 -25.80
C GLY A 142 15.34 16.56 -24.49
N GLU A 143 15.09 17.18 -23.34
CA GLU A 143 15.44 16.58 -22.06
C GLU A 143 14.50 15.40 -21.70
N MET A 144 14.97 14.53 -20.82
CA MET A 144 14.15 13.43 -20.30
C MET A 144 13.26 13.91 -19.15
N VAL A 145 11.94 13.82 -19.33
CA VAL A 145 10.94 14.16 -18.32
C VAL A 145 10.70 13.00 -17.37
N LEU A 146 10.57 11.78 -17.91
CA LEU A 146 10.40 10.55 -17.13
C LEU A 146 11.32 9.44 -17.65
N PRO A 147 11.97 8.66 -16.77
CA PRO A 147 12.73 7.50 -17.19
C PRO A 147 11.81 6.32 -17.59
N GLU A 148 12.40 5.29 -18.19
CA GLU A 148 11.76 3.97 -18.34
C GLU A 148 11.55 3.32 -16.95
N ASN A 149 10.53 2.47 -16.82
CA ASN A 149 10.15 1.79 -15.58
C ASN A 149 9.74 2.75 -14.45
N HIS A 150 9.25 3.93 -14.82
CA HIS A 150 8.73 4.92 -13.89
C HIS A 150 7.23 4.72 -13.67
N ARG A 151 6.80 4.58 -12.42
CA ARG A 151 5.37 4.57 -12.07
C ARG A 151 4.85 6.00 -12.07
N ILE A 152 3.95 6.31 -13.00
CA ILE A 152 3.42 7.65 -13.23
C ILE A 152 2.58 8.09 -12.03
N ARG A 153 2.96 9.22 -11.43
CA ARG A 153 2.30 9.89 -10.30
C ARG A 153 1.48 11.09 -10.78
N PRO A 154 0.64 11.69 -9.92
CA PRO A 154 -0.15 12.86 -10.31
C PRO A 154 0.67 14.03 -10.87
N ILE A 155 1.82 14.35 -10.25
CA ILE A 155 2.67 15.47 -10.70
C ILE A 155 3.33 15.20 -12.06
N ASP A 156 3.64 13.93 -12.35
CA ASP A 156 4.31 13.53 -13.58
C ASP A 156 3.41 13.77 -14.81
N ILE A 157 2.08 13.63 -14.64
CA ILE A 157 1.10 13.94 -15.70
C ILE A 157 1.21 15.40 -16.12
N GLY A 158 1.28 16.32 -15.15
CA GLY A 158 1.43 17.75 -15.41
C GLY A 158 2.74 18.08 -16.11
N ALA A 159 3.86 17.52 -15.64
CA ALA A 159 5.18 17.74 -16.23
C ALA A 159 5.25 17.24 -17.69
N VAL A 160 4.74 16.05 -17.97
CA VAL A 160 4.71 15.49 -19.34
C VAL A 160 3.86 16.35 -20.26
N LEU A 161 2.69 16.83 -19.81
CA LEU A 161 1.86 17.75 -20.59
C LEU A 161 2.57 19.09 -20.83
N ASN A 162 3.22 19.65 -19.81
CA ASN A 162 3.97 20.91 -19.91
C ASN A 162 5.14 20.80 -20.90
N SER A 163 5.72 19.61 -21.04
CA SER A 163 6.77 19.30 -22.02
C SER A 163 6.27 19.13 -23.48
N GLY A 164 4.96 19.30 -23.72
CA GLY A 164 4.33 19.13 -25.04
C GLY A 164 4.11 17.68 -25.47
N VAL A 165 4.18 16.74 -24.52
CA VAL A 165 3.92 15.32 -24.76
C VAL A 165 2.51 14.97 -24.28
N ARG A 166 1.73 14.33 -25.16
CA ARG A 166 0.37 13.87 -24.83
C ARG A 166 0.26 12.36 -24.71
N GLN A 167 1.06 11.63 -25.49
CA GLN A 167 1.01 10.18 -25.59
C GLN A 167 2.28 9.61 -25.00
N VAL A 168 2.14 8.63 -24.11
CA VAL A 168 3.25 7.92 -23.48
C VAL A 168 3.10 6.43 -23.70
N GLU A 169 4.22 5.76 -23.91
CA GLU A 169 4.25 4.30 -24.05
C GLU A 169 4.43 3.69 -22.66
N VAL A 170 3.52 2.81 -22.30
CA VAL A 170 3.46 2.14 -20.99
C VAL A 170 3.34 0.64 -21.19
N TYR A 171 3.71 -0.13 -20.18
CA TYR A 171 3.35 -1.55 -20.13
C TYR A 171 1.85 -1.71 -19.90
N GLU A 172 1.21 -2.67 -20.59
CA GLU A 172 -0.20 -3.03 -20.38
C GLU A 172 -0.47 -3.42 -18.92
N ARG A 173 -1.74 -3.31 -18.48
CA ARG A 173 -2.10 -3.76 -17.13
C ARG A 173 -1.96 -5.28 -17.01
N ILE A 174 -1.45 -5.74 -15.88
CA ILE A 174 -1.25 -7.16 -15.62
C ILE A 174 -2.59 -7.82 -15.29
N ARG A 175 -3.10 -8.60 -16.24
CA ARG A 175 -4.22 -9.54 -16.08
C ARG A 175 -3.83 -10.80 -15.29
N ILE A 176 -4.60 -11.14 -14.26
CA ILE A 176 -4.41 -12.33 -13.41
C ILE A 176 -5.66 -13.21 -13.49
N GLY A 177 -5.49 -14.44 -13.98
CA GLY A 177 -6.55 -15.45 -13.95
C GLY A 177 -6.70 -16.03 -12.55
N ILE A 178 -7.91 -16.09 -12.00
CA ILE A 178 -8.18 -16.60 -10.66
C ILE A 178 -9.16 -17.77 -10.75
N MET A 179 -8.67 -18.96 -10.42
CA MET A 179 -9.40 -20.23 -10.48
C MET A 179 -9.60 -20.79 -9.07
N PRO A 180 -10.75 -20.53 -8.43
CA PRO A 180 -11.15 -21.28 -7.25
C PRO A 180 -11.48 -22.74 -7.63
N THR A 181 -11.14 -23.69 -6.77
CA THR A 181 -11.45 -25.11 -6.95
C THR A 181 -12.05 -25.70 -5.68
N GLY A 182 -12.77 -26.80 -5.82
CA GLY A 182 -13.39 -27.53 -4.71
C GLY A 182 -14.87 -27.75 -4.95
N GLY A 183 -15.31 -29.00 -4.85
CA GLY A 183 -16.73 -29.35 -5.00
C GLY A 183 -17.62 -28.84 -3.86
N GLU A 184 -17.01 -28.45 -2.74
CA GLU A 184 -17.65 -27.84 -1.58
C GLU A 184 -17.78 -26.32 -1.67
N ILE A 185 -17.14 -25.67 -2.65
CA ILE A 185 -17.16 -24.21 -2.80
C ILE A 185 -18.41 -23.78 -3.59
N THR A 186 -19.17 -22.82 -3.04
CA THR A 186 -20.39 -22.29 -3.66
C THR A 186 -20.38 -20.77 -3.79
N GLU A 187 -21.10 -20.28 -4.81
CA GLU A 187 -21.38 -18.87 -5.06
C GLU A 187 -22.83 -18.48 -4.70
N ASP A 188 -23.63 -19.41 -4.19
CA ASP A 188 -25.00 -19.13 -3.73
C ASP A 188 -24.96 -18.47 -2.34
N TYR A 189 -24.67 -17.16 -2.28
CA TYR A 189 -24.51 -16.44 -1.00
C TYR A 189 -25.78 -16.31 -0.17
N ASP A 190 -26.95 -16.68 -0.70
CA ASP A 190 -28.23 -16.64 0.02
C ASP A 190 -28.45 -17.92 0.85
N TYR A 191 -27.77 -19.02 0.49
CA TYR A 191 -27.94 -20.31 1.16
C TYR A 191 -26.65 -21.13 1.23
N LEU A 192 -26.27 -21.51 2.45
CA LEU A 192 -25.10 -22.37 2.68
C LEU A 192 -25.53 -23.77 3.13
N GLU A 193 -25.37 -24.75 2.24
CA GLU A 193 -25.55 -26.15 2.60
C GLU A 193 -24.48 -26.59 3.61
N LYS A 194 -24.86 -27.48 4.54
CA LYS A 194 -23.93 -28.06 5.50
C LYS A 194 -22.83 -28.84 4.80
N GLY A 195 -21.59 -28.43 5.01
CA GLY A 195 -20.41 -29.05 4.39
C GLY A 195 -19.86 -28.26 3.21
N SER A 196 -20.58 -27.23 2.77
CA SER A 196 -20.15 -26.27 1.75
C SER A 196 -19.53 -25.02 2.38
N TYR A 197 -18.77 -24.28 1.57
CA TYR A 197 -18.17 -22.99 1.95
C TYR A 197 -18.43 -21.97 0.84
N PHE A 198 -18.68 -20.72 1.24
CA PHE A 198 -18.70 -19.63 0.27
C PHE A 198 -17.32 -19.40 -0.33
N ASP A 199 -17.28 -19.12 -1.63
CA ASP A 199 -16.07 -18.58 -2.22
C ASP A 199 -15.82 -17.17 -1.69
N THR A 200 -14.73 -17.02 -0.93
CA THR A 200 -14.36 -15.74 -0.29
C THR A 200 -12.95 -15.32 -0.66
N ASN A 201 -12.05 -16.30 -0.83
CA ASN A 201 -10.66 -16.04 -1.20
C ASN A 201 -10.55 -15.45 -2.59
N SER A 202 -11.26 -15.98 -3.59
CA SER A 202 -11.12 -15.50 -4.97
C SER A 202 -11.58 -14.05 -5.11
N TRP A 203 -12.63 -13.64 -4.37
CA TRP A 203 -13.08 -12.25 -4.31
C TRP A 203 -12.10 -11.36 -3.56
N THR A 204 -11.50 -11.86 -2.49
CA THR A 204 -10.40 -11.16 -1.80
C THR A 204 -9.25 -10.90 -2.77
N PHE A 205 -8.87 -11.91 -3.56
CA PHE A 205 -7.81 -11.78 -4.57
C PHE A 205 -8.17 -10.79 -5.67
N CYS A 206 -9.41 -10.78 -6.15
CA CYS A 206 -9.86 -9.78 -7.13
C CYS A 206 -9.64 -8.36 -6.61
N ALA A 207 -10.11 -8.08 -5.39
CA ALA A 207 -9.96 -6.77 -4.77
C ALA A 207 -8.50 -6.37 -4.57
N MET A 208 -7.63 -7.30 -4.17
CA MET A 208 -6.19 -7.05 -4.03
C MET A 208 -5.54 -6.74 -5.38
N VAL A 209 -5.91 -7.46 -6.45
CA VAL A 209 -5.41 -7.20 -7.81
C VAL A 209 -5.85 -5.82 -8.30
N ASP A 210 -7.09 -5.43 -8.04
CA ASP A 210 -7.61 -4.10 -8.36
C ASP A 210 -6.84 -3.00 -7.60
N GLU A 211 -6.60 -3.20 -6.30
CA GLU A 211 -5.80 -2.28 -5.47
C GLU A 211 -4.36 -2.11 -6.00
N TRP A 212 -3.76 -3.18 -6.53
CA TRP A 212 -2.45 -3.13 -7.15
C TRP A 212 -2.46 -2.50 -8.57
N GLY A 213 -3.63 -2.18 -9.11
CA GLY A 213 -3.82 -1.62 -10.45
C GLY A 213 -3.76 -2.66 -11.57
N GLY A 214 -3.94 -3.94 -11.24
CA GLY A 214 -4.06 -5.05 -12.17
C GLY A 214 -5.46 -5.18 -12.78
N ILE A 215 -5.71 -6.33 -13.41
CA ILE A 215 -7.04 -6.71 -13.90
C ILE A 215 -7.31 -8.16 -13.46
N PRO A 216 -8.24 -8.41 -12.54
CA PRO A 216 -8.62 -9.77 -12.17
C PRO A 216 -9.51 -10.39 -13.24
N ASP A 217 -9.24 -11.64 -13.60
CA ASP A 217 -10.07 -12.50 -14.46
C ASP A 217 -10.45 -13.76 -13.68
N ARG A 218 -11.52 -13.63 -12.90
CA ARG A 218 -12.02 -14.70 -12.03
C ARG A 218 -13.04 -15.54 -12.79
N ILE A 219 -12.92 -16.86 -12.67
CA ILE A 219 -13.95 -17.81 -13.12
C ILE A 219 -14.69 -18.45 -11.93
N PRO A 220 -15.88 -19.04 -12.16
CA PRO A 220 -16.57 -19.81 -11.13
C PRO A 220 -15.75 -21.00 -10.61
N PRO A 221 -16.06 -21.52 -9.40
CA PRO A 221 -15.41 -22.70 -8.84
C PRO A 221 -15.39 -23.87 -9.81
N VAL A 222 -14.19 -24.39 -10.07
CA VAL A 222 -13.99 -25.52 -10.97
C VAL A 222 -14.06 -26.82 -10.17
N PRO A 223 -14.81 -27.85 -10.64
CA PRO A 223 -14.85 -29.15 -9.98
C PRO A 223 -13.47 -29.82 -9.85
N ASP A 224 -13.26 -30.61 -8.79
CA ASP A 224 -12.01 -31.33 -8.53
C ASP A 224 -11.82 -32.59 -9.41
N ASP A 225 -11.93 -32.41 -10.72
CA ASP A 225 -11.60 -33.40 -11.73
C ASP A 225 -10.53 -32.87 -12.71
N ARG A 226 -9.71 -33.79 -13.21
CA ARG A 226 -8.49 -33.44 -13.95
C ARG A 226 -8.77 -32.71 -15.25
N ASP A 227 -9.80 -33.12 -15.99
CA ASP A 227 -10.07 -32.59 -17.32
C ASP A 227 -10.65 -31.17 -17.23
N SER A 228 -11.59 -30.94 -16.29
CA SER A 228 -12.13 -29.61 -16.02
C SER A 228 -11.06 -28.62 -15.56
N LEU A 229 -10.21 -29.02 -14.61
CA LEU A 229 -9.12 -28.16 -14.10
C LEU A 229 -8.10 -27.83 -15.19
N LYS A 230 -7.75 -28.80 -16.05
CA LYS A 230 -6.82 -28.60 -17.17
C LYS A 230 -7.39 -27.65 -18.20
N GLN A 231 -8.64 -27.84 -18.60
CA GLN A 231 -9.30 -26.97 -19.56
C GLN A 231 -9.38 -25.53 -19.04
N ALA A 232 -9.89 -25.34 -17.82
CA ALA A 232 -10.01 -24.02 -17.20
C ALA A 232 -8.66 -23.30 -17.06
N MET A 233 -7.60 -24.02 -16.66
CA MET A 233 -6.26 -23.44 -16.56
C MET A 233 -5.72 -23.00 -17.93
N MET A 234 -5.92 -23.78 -18.99
CA MET A 234 -5.50 -23.39 -20.34
C MET A 234 -6.23 -22.15 -20.84
N GLU A 235 -7.56 -22.10 -20.68
CA GLU A 235 -8.37 -20.95 -21.10
C GLU A 235 -7.96 -19.67 -20.36
N LEU A 236 -7.61 -19.76 -19.08
CA LEU A 236 -7.08 -18.65 -18.32
C LEU A 236 -5.67 -18.26 -18.79
N LEU A 237 -4.79 -19.23 -19.06
CA LEU A 237 -3.43 -18.98 -19.54
C LEU A 237 -3.41 -18.31 -20.92
N GLU A 238 -4.42 -18.51 -21.77
CA GLU A 238 -4.48 -17.84 -23.07
C GLU A 238 -4.66 -16.32 -22.95
N ARG A 239 -5.51 -15.87 -22.02
CA ARG A 239 -5.91 -14.46 -21.90
C ARG A 239 -5.23 -13.69 -20.76
N ASN A 240 -4.58 -14.38 -19.81
CA ASN A 240 -3.92 -13.75 -18.65
C ASN A 240 -2.39 -13.81 -18.71
N HIS A 241 -1.72 -12.98 -17.92
CA HIS A 241 -0.26 -13.03 -17.78
C HIS A 241 0.18 -14.07 -16.75
N MET A 242 -0.69 -14.39 -15.80
CA MET A 242 -0.45 -15.40 -14.77
C MET A 242 -1.77 -16.00 -14.29
N VAL A 243 -1.70 -17.17 -13.66
CA VAL A 243 -2.88 -17.87 -13.12
C VAL A 243 -2.67 -18.25 -11.66
N ILE A 244 -3.69 -17.99 -10.84
CA ILE A 244 -3.77 -18.36 -9.45
C ILE A 244 -4.81 -19.47 -9.30
N ILE A 245 -4.40 -20.57 -8.71
CA ILE A 245 -5.28 -21.71 -8.42
C ILE A 245 -5.52 -21.71 -6.92
N ASN A 246 -6.73 -21.38 -6.48
CA ASN A 246 -7.07 -21.47 -5.06
C ASN A 246 -7.64 -22.85 -4.76
N ALA A 247 -6.81 -23.71 -4.19
CA ALA A 247 -7.15 -25.10 -3.91
C ALA A 247 -6.97 -25.44 -2.42
N GLY A 248 -7.71 -26.45 -1.95
CA GLY A 248 -7.68 -26.93 -0.56
C GLY A 248 -6.29 -27.37 -0.06
N SER A 249 -6.17 -27.61 1.25
CA SER A 249 -4.89 -27.97 1.85
C SER A 249 -4.40 -29.35 1.38
N SER A 250 -3.25 -29.36 0.67
CA SER A 250 -2.36 -30.44 0.19
C SER A 250 -2.04 -31.63 1.17
N ALA A 251 -2.76 -31.80 2.28
CA ALA A 251 -2.63 -32.96 3.16
C ALA A 251 -3.44 -34.20 2.72
N GLY A 252 -4.34 -34.04 1.74
CA GLY A 252 -5.17 -35.11 1.16
C GLY A 252 -4.43 -35.96 0.11
N THR A 253 -5.00 -37.12 -0.22
CA THR A 253 -4.43 -38.13 -1.14
C THR A 253 -4.38 -37.73 -2.62
N LYS A 254 -4.76 -36.50 -2.99
CA LYS A 254 -4.74 -36.00 -4.37
C LYS A 254 -4.33 -34.52 -4.40
N ASP A 255 -3.04 -34.24 -4.58
CA ASP A 255 -2.55 -32.88 -4.83
C ASP A 255 -2.73 -32.55 -6.31
N TYR A 256 -3.96 -32.22 -6.70
CA TYR A 256 -4.30 -31.96 -8.10
C TYR A 256 -3.52 -30.76 -8.66
N THR A 257 -3.27 -29.73 -7.86
CA THR A 257 -2.58 -28.51 -8.32
C THR A 257 -1.13 -28.78 -8.70
N ALA A 258 -0.33 -29.44 -7.85
CA ALA A 258 1.06 -29.72 -8.16
C ALA A 258 1.19 -30.66 -9.37
N HIS A 259 0.35 -31.70 -9.44
CA HIS A 259 0.34 -32.63 -10.56
C HIS A 259 -0.10 -31.98 -11.87
N LEU A 260 -1.10 -31.09 -11.84
CA LEU A 260 -1.56 -30.37 -13.02
C LEU A 260 -0.47 -29.46 -13.59
N ILE A 261 0.25 -28.75 -12.72
CA ILE A 261 1.39 -27.90 -13.10
C ILE A 261 2.54 -28.73 -13.66
N GLU A 262 2.89 -29.84 -13.02
CA GLU A 262 3.96 -30.74 -13.48
C GLU A 262 3.64 -31.41 -14.82
N GLU A 263 2.37 -31.72 -15.08
CA GLU A 263 1.93 -32.28 -16.36
C GLU A 263 2.02 -31.26 -17.51
N MET A 264 1.67 -30.00 -17.24
CA MET A 264 1.47 -28.99 -18.28
C MET A 264 2.66 -28.06 -18.48
N GLY A 265 3.60 -28.07 -17.55
CA GLY A 265 4.78 -27.21 -17.58
C GLY A 265 5.84 -27.66 -16.61
N GLU A 266 6.37 -26.71 -15.83
CA GLU A 266 7.46 -26.96 -14.91
C GLU A 266 7.07 -26.58 -13.48
N LEU A 267 7.08 -27.58 -12.59
CA LEU A 267 6.92 -27.39 -11.16
C LEU A 267 8.25 -26.94 -10.52
N LYS A 268 8.28 -25.75 -9.91
CA LYS A 268 9.48 -25.17 -9.30
C LYS A 268 9.56 -25.45 -7.81
N PHE A 269 8.47 -25.20 -7.10
CA PHE A 269 8.37 -25.39 -5.66
C PHE A 269 7.04 -26.05 -5.31
N HIS A 270 7.11 -27.01 -4.39
CA HIS A 270 5.94 -27.69 -3.83
C HIS A 270 6.02 -27.58 -2.30
N GLY A 271 5.41 -26.51 -1.80
CA GLY A 271 5.40 -26.14 -0.41
C GLY A 271 6.60 -25.28 0.00
N LEU A 272 6.32 -24.33 0.90
CA LEU A 272 7.28 -23.34 1.40
C LEU A 272 7.39 -23.43 2.94
N ALA A 273 8.54 -23.01 3.49
CA ALA A 273 8.82 -23.07 4.93
C ALA A 273 8.10 -21.99 5.77
N ILE A 274 6.85 -21.68 5.45
CA ILE A 274 6.05 -20.62 6.09
C ILE A 274 4.82 -21.15 6.81
N ARG A 275 4.40 -20.42 7.84
CA ARG A 275 3.18 -20.67 8.57
C ARG A 275 2.42 -19.36 8.83
N PRO A 276 1.14 -19.24 8.44
CA PRO A 276 0.37 -20.12 7.55
C PRO A 276 0.93 -20.14 6.11
N GLY A 277 0.33 -20.89 5.17
CA GLY A 277 0.76 -20.85 3.75
C GLY A 277 1.68 -21.97 3.25
N LYS A 278 2.03 -22.94 4.11
CA LYS A 278 2.92 -24.07 3.77
C LYS A 278 2.65 -24.75 2.42
N PRO A 279 1.40 -25.08 2.00
CA PRO A 279 1.18 -25.87 0.80
C PRO A 279 1.16 -25.05 -0.50
N THR A 280 1.77 -23.87 -0.52
CA THR A 280 1.86 -23.05 -1.73
C THR A 280 2.71 -23.74 -2.80
N VAL A 281 2.22 -23.74 -4.04
CA VAL A 281 2.86 -24.37 -5.19
C VAL A 281 3.27 -23.29 -6.19
N LEU A 282 4.48 -23.36 -6.72
CA LEU A 282 4.99 -22.43 -7.73
C LEU A 282 5.40 -23.21 -8.97
N GLY A 283 4.87 -22.81 -10.12
CA GLY A 283 5.24 -23.39 -11.41
C GLY A 283 5.17 -22.41 -12.56
N ILE A 284 5.60 -22.88 -13.72
CA ILE A 284 5.59 -22.12 -14.97
C ILE A 284 4.94 -22.99 -16.03
N VAL A 285 3.87 -22.51 -16.65
CA VAL A 285 3.13 -23.22 -17.71
C VAL A 285 3.03 -22.28 -18.90
N CYS A 286 3.38 -22.75 -20.10
CA CYS A 286 3.42 -21.92 -21.31
C CYS A 286 4.22 -20.61 -21.14
N GLY A 287 5.31 -20.64 -20.36
CA GLY A 287 6.14 -19.47 -20.06
C GLY A 287 5.50 -18.45 -19.10
N LYS A 288 4.34 -18.75 -18.50
CA LYS A 288 3.62 -17.88 -17.57
C LYS A 288 3.61 -18.45 -16.14
N PRO A 289 3.67 -17.61 -15.10
CA PRO A 289 3.61 -18.08 -13.74
C PRO A 289 2.23 -18.67 -13.41
N VAL A 290 2.23 -19.85 -12.78
CA VAL A 290 1.06 -20.51 -12.22
C VAL A 290 1.34 -20.78 -10.74
N ILE A 291 0.47 -20.27 -9.86
CA ILE A 291 0.66 -20.32 -8.42
C ILE A 291 -0.54 -20.99 -7.76
N GLY A 292 -0.29 -22.10 -7.07
CA GLY A 292 -1.28 -22.78 -6.23
C GLY A 292 -1.30 -22.16 -4.84
N VAL A 293 -2.42 -21.53 -4.47
CA VAL A 293 -2.62 -20.83 -3.20
C VAL A 293 -3.55 -21.65 -2.29
N PRO A 294 -3.23 -21.79 -0.98
CA PRO A 294 -4.02 -22.64 -0.08
C PRO A 294 -5.45 -22.14 0.16
N GLY A 295 -6.40 -23.07 0.38
CA GLY A 295 -7.82 -22.74 0.57
C GLY A 295 -8.19 -22.09 1.90
N TYR A 296 -7.37 -22.21 2.94
CA TYR A 296 -7.64 -21.54 4.21
C TYR A 296 -7.39 -20.02 4.10
N PRO A 297 -8.38 -19.14 4.39
CA PRO A 297 -8.29 -17.71 4.10
C PRO A 297 -7.03 -16.99 4.60
N GLY A 298 -6.62 -17.26 5.85
CA GLY A 298 -5.40 -16.69 6.41
C GLY A 298 -4.11 -17.23 5.77
N SER A 299 -4.12 -18.45 5.23
CA SER A 299 -2.99 -18.95 4.43
C SER A 299 -3.01 -18.36 3.02
N ALA A 300 -4.20 -18.26 2.45
CA ALA A 300 -4.45 -17.77 1.10
C ALA A 300 -3.97 -16.32 0.97
N PHE A 301 -4.45 -15.46 1.86
CA PHE A 301 -4.06 -14.04 1.91
C PHE A 301 -2.55 -13.86 2.06
N LEU A 302 -1.91 -14.56 3.01
CA LEU A 302 -0.47 -14.44 3.23
C LEU A 302 0.33 -14.89 1.99
N SER A 303 -0.08 -15.98 1.35
CA SER A 303 0.58 -16.47 0.14
C SER A 303 0.35 -15.50 -1.03
N PHE A 304 -0.81 -14.83 -1.08
CA PHE A 304 -1.11 -13.83 -2.08
C PHE A 304 -0.22 -12.58 -1.90
N GLU A 305 -0.12 -12.04 -0.69
CA GLU A 305 0.75 -10.90 -0.38
C GLU A 305 2.23 -11.23 -0.62
N GLU A 306 2.75 -12.28 0.03
CA GLU A 306 4.19 -12.55 0.09
C GLU A 306 4.76 -13.18 -1.18
N ILE A 307 3.92 -13.69 -2.08
CA ILE A 307 4.37 -14.45 -3.26
C ILE A 307 3.72 -13.92 -4.53
N VAL A 308 2.39 -13.86 -4.59
CA VAL A 308 1.69 -13.34 -5.78
C VAL A 308 2.01 -11.85 -5.97
N GLY A 309 2.07 -11.06 -4.89
CA GLY A 309 2.43 -9.65 -4.92
C GLY A 309 3.80 -9.38 -5.57
N PRO A 310 4.90 -9.99 -5.10
CA PRO A 310 6.21 -9.89 -5.76
C PRO A 310 6.21 -10.30 -7.23
N VAL A 311 5.50 -11.38 -7.59
CA VAL A 311 5.38 -11.83 -8.98
C VAL A 311 4.64 -10.80 -9.84
N PHE A 312 3.52 -10.27 -9.33
CA PHE A 312 2.77 -9.20 -9.98
C PHE A 312 3.66 -7.96 -10.20
N ARG A 313 4.38 -7.51 -9.16
CA ARG A 313 5.27 -6.34 -9.25
C ARG A 313 6.41 -6.57 -10.25
N LYS A 314 6.98 -7.77 -10.30
CA LYS A 314 7.97 -8.15 -11.33
C LYS A 314 7.40 -8.06 -12.74
N LEU A 315 6.18 -8.58 -12.97
CA LEU A 315 5.49 -8.44 -14.25
C LEU A 315 5.11 -6.98 -14.56
N GLN A 316 4.81 -6.17 -13.56
CA GLN A 316 4.49 -4.74 -13.74
C GLN A 316 5.74 -3.86 -13.87
N ARG A 317 6.94 -4.38 -13.56
CA ARG A 317 8.20 -3.63 -13.38
C ARG A 317 8.11 -2.56 -12.30
N ALA A 318 7.23 -2.79 -11.34
CA ALA A 318 7.13 -1.96 -10.16
C ALA A 318 8.19 -2.39 -9.13
N LEU A 319 8.73 -1.42 -8.40
CA LEU A 319 9.58 -1.72 -7.25
C LEU A 319 8.76 -2.41 -6.17
N ILE A 320 9.34 -3.44 -5.56
CA ILE A 320 8.81 -4.05 -4.34
C ILE A 320 9.14 -3.07 -3.20
N SER A 321 8.14 -2.35 -2.69
CA SER A 321 8.31 -1.51 -1.51
C SER A 321 7.94 -2.33 -0.27
N PRO A 322 8.85 -2.50 0.70
CA PRO A 322 8.52 -3.18 1.94
C PRO A 322 7.50 -2.37 2.74
N LEU A 323 6.66 -3.07 3.51
CA LEU A 323 5.78 -2.42 4.48
C LEU A 323 6.61 -1.69 5.54
N PRO A 324 6.12 -0.56 6.10
CA PRO A 324 6.78 0.09 7.22
C PRO A 324 6.97 -0.88 8.38
N ARG A 325 8.18 -0.91 8.95
CA ARG A 325 8.50 -1.72 10.12
C ARG A 325 8.64 -0.86 11.35
N ILE A 326 8.11 -1.33 12.47
CA ILE A 326 8.23 -0.70 13.78
C ILE A 326 8.74 -1.70 14.82
N ASP A 327 9.38 -1.19 15.86
CA ASP A 327 9.64 -1.95 17.08
C ASP A 327 8.46 -1.77 18.05
N ALA A 328 7.92 -2.89 18.53
CA ALA A 328 6.83 -2.93 19.49
C ALA A 328 7.10 -3.95 20.59
N VAL A 329 6.35 -3.87 21.68
CA VAL A 329 6.43 -4.80 22.82
C VAL A 329 5.29 -5.79 22.73
N VAL A 330 5.59 -7.09 22.77
CA VAL A 330 4.54 -8.11 22.70
C VAL A 330 3.79 -8.24 24.03
N SER A 331 2.46 -8.11 24.00
CA SER A 331 1.65 -8.07 25.24
C SER A 331 1.43 -9.42 25.92
N ARG A 332 1.78 -10.53 25.26
CA ARG A 332 1.68 -11.88 25.80
C ARG A 332 2.66 -12.84 25.14
N ARG A 333 2.95 -13.92 25.84
CA ARG A 333 3.76 -15.03 25.31
C ARG A 333 3.17 -15.58 24.00
N VAL A 334 4.04 -15.76 23.02
CA VAL A 334 3.74 -16.32 21.71
C VAL A 334 4.69 -17.47 21.48
N VAL A 335 4.20 -18.71 21.55
CA VAL A 335 5.03 -19.90 21.24
C VAL A 335 4.99 -20.19 19.73
N SER A 336 6.11 -20.58 19.14
CA SER A 336 6.21 -21.05 17.75
C SER A 336 7.03 -22.33 17.66
N SER A 337 7.08 -22.93 16.46
CA SER A 337 7.89 -24.10 16.17
C SER A 337 9.15 -23.70 15.41
N LEU A 338 10.30 -24.27 15.77
CA LEU A 338 11.60 -24.04 15.11
C LEU A 338 11.65 -24.36 13.59
N LYS A 339 10.62 -25.03 13.06
CA LYS A 339 10.60 -25.54 11.68
C LYS A 339 10.28 -24.49 10.62
N TYR A 340 9.57 -23.43 10.98
CA TYR A 340 8.94 -22.51 10.02
C TYR A 340 9.15 -21.07 10.45
N ARG A 341 9.19 -20.16 9.46
CA ARG A 341 8.94 -18.74 9.70
C ARG A 341 7.44 -18.57 9.92
N GLU A 342 7.04 -18.02 11.06
CA GLU A 342 5.62 -17.86 11.41
C GLU A 342 5.21 -16.39 11.39
N TYR A 343 4.13 -16.10 10.67
CA TYR A 343 3.55 -14.77 10.56
C TYR A 343 2.36 -14.68 11.51
N ILE A 344 2.50 -13.84 12.53
CA ILE A 344 1.50 -13.62 13.57
C ILE A 344 0.84 -12.27 13.35
N ARG A 345 -0.47 -12.29 13.10
CA ARG A 345 -1.28 -11.08 13.04
C ARG A 345 -1.36 -10.42 14.40
N VAL A 346 -1.10 -9.13 14.44
CA VAL A 346 -1.13 -8.34 15.66
C VAL A 346 -2.05 -7.14 15.52
N LYS A 347 -2.67 -6.78 16.63
CA LYS A 347 -3.18 -5.44 16.86
C LYS A 347 -2.05 -4.58 17.40
N VAL A 348 -1.94 -3.33 16.96
CA VAL A 348 -0.90 -2.42 17.44
C VAL A 348 -1.56 -1.16 17.98
N GLY A 349 -1.06 -0.66 19.11
CA GLY A 349 -1.44 0.66 19.59
C GLY A 349 -0.41 1.23 20.55
N LYS A 350 -0.43 2.55 20.72
CA LYS A 350 0.47 3.26 21.61
C LYS A 350 -0.16 3.37 23.00
N VAL A 351 0.54 2.91 24.03
CA VAL A 351 0.15 3.05 25.44
C VAL A 351 1.29 3.77 26.15
N GLU A 352 1.00 4.96 26.66
CA GLU A 352 2.05 5.90 27.12
C GLU A 352 3.07 6.14 25.97
N ASP A 353 4.35 5.87 26.19
CA ASP A 353 5.41 5.99 25.16
C ASP A 353 5.76 4.66 24.50
N LYS A 354 4.96 3.60 24.71
CA LYS A 354 5.25 2.24 24.21
C LYS A 354 4.28 1.83 23.12
N LEU A 355 4.82 1.29 22.04
CA LEU A 355 4.02 0.56 21.05
C LEU A 355 3.81 -0.87 21.54
N ILE A 356 2.56 -1.28 21.66
CA ILE A 356 2.18 -2.60 22.14
C ILE A 356 1.63 -3.41 20.98
N ALA A 357 2.27 -4.54 20.69
CA ALA A 357 1.81 -5.53 19.73
C ALA A 357 1.04 -6.63 20.46
N THR A 358 -0.25 -6.75 20.19
CA THR A 358 -1.11 -7.79 20.77
C THR A 358 -1.43 -8.86 19.73
N PRO A 359 -0.89 -10.09 19.89
CA PRO A 359 -1.18 -11.21 19.01
C PRO A 359 -2.68 -11.51 18.94
N LEU A 360 -3.23 -11.61 17.74
CA LEU A 360 -4.61 -12.03 17.50
C LEU A 360 -4.76 -13.56 17.57
N ASN A 361 -6.00 -14.03 17.56
CA ASN A 361 -6.30 -15.45 17.58
C ASN A 361 -5.66 -16.17 16.39
N ARG A 362 -5.05 -17.32 16.69
CA ARG A 362 -4.32 -18.13 15.73
C ARG A 362 -5.26 -19.09 15.01
N GLY A 363 -4.95 -19.36 13.75
CA GLY A 363 -5.65 -20.35 12.94
C GLY A 363 -5.70 -19.91 11.48
N ALA A 364 -5.37 -20.84 10.58
CA ALA A 364 -5.35 -20.54 9.15
C ALA A 364 -6.73 -20.14 8.60
N GLY A 365 -7.82 -20.57 9.24
CA GLY A 365 -9.20 -20.24 8.85
C GLY A 365 -9.81 -19.02 9.52
N VAL A 366 -9.08 -18.26 10.34
CA VAL A 366 -9.67 -17.16 11.12
C VAL A 366 -9.66 -15.86 10.33
N THR A 367 -10.65 -15.65 9.46
CA THR A 367 -10.76 -14.46 8.59
C THR A 367 -10.82 -13.16 9.38
N MET A 368 -11.52 -13.11 10.52
CA MET A 368 -11.60 -11.90 11.34
C MET A 368 -10.24 -11.45 11.89
N SER A 369 -9.24 -12.33 11.94
CA SER A 369 -7.88 -11.91 12.28
C SER A 369 -7.24 -11.04 11.21
N LEU A 370 -7.59 -11.23 9.93
CA LEU A 370 -7.14 -10.38 8.82
C LEU A 370 -7.77 -9.00 8.91
N VAL A 371 -9.09 -8.94 9.08
CA VAL A 371 -9.85 -7.68 9.21
C VAL A 371 -9.37 -6.85 10.40
N LYS A 372 -9.04 -7.52 11.51
CA LYS A 372 -8.60 -6.84 12.73
C LYS A 372 -7.09 -6.55 12.76
N ALA A 373 -6.25 -7.13 11.92
CA ALA A 373 -4.81 -6.91 12.03
C ALA A 373 -4.44 -5.46 11.70
N ASP A 374 -3.55 -4.87 12.50
CA ASP A 374 -2.88 -3.61 12.15
C ASP A 374 -1.43 -3.85 11.68
N GLY A 375 -0.96 -5.10 11.81
CA GLY A 375 0.33 -5.51 11.29
C GLY A 375 0.60 -7.01 11.42
N LEU A 376 1.77 -7.42 10.92
CA LEU A 376 2.31 -8.77 10.96
C LEU A 376 3.61 -8.78 11.76
N MET A 377 3.61 -9.54 12.85
CA MET A 377 4.81 -9.86 13.62
C MET A 377 5.42 -11.15 13.06
N ILE A 378 6.71 -11.11 12.72
CA ILE A 378 7.42 -12.26 12.15
C ILE A 378 8.21 -12.97 13.24
N ILE A 379 7.97 -14.27 13.39
CA ILE A 379 8.80 -15.16 14.19
C ILE A 379 9.79 -15.85 13.24
N PRO A 380 11.10 -15.58 13.38
CA PRO A 380 12.11 -16.19 12.52
C PRO A 380 12.11 -17.71 12.61
N LYS A 381 12.56 -18.35 11.53
CA LYS A 381 12.92 -19.77 11.54
C LYS A 381 13.98 -19.98 12.62
N ASN A 382 13.87 -21.06 13.40
CA ASN A 382 14.69 -21.36 14.58
C ASN A 382 14.41 -20.49 15.83
N SER A 383 13.29 -19.78 15.91
CA SER A 383 12.79 -19.18 17.16
C SER A 383 11.63 -20.00 17.73
N GLU A 384 11.60 -20.18 19.06
CA GLU A 384 10.47 -20.76 19.79
C GLU A 384 9.37 -19.73 20.07
N GLY A 385 9.54 -18.51 19.54
CA GLY A 385 8.63 -17.40 19.70
C GLY A 385 9.16 -16.36 20.70
N TYR A 386 8.23 -15.65 21.36
CA TYR A 386 8.55 -14.50 22.21
C TYR A 386 7.81 -14.58 23.55
N GLU A 387 8.46 -14.12 24.61
CA GLU A 387 7.85 -13.94 25.93
C GLU A 387 7.15 -12.57 26.04
N ALA A 388 6.19 -12.45 26.97
CA ALA A 388 5.50 -11.18 27.20
C ALA A 388 6.49 -10.10 27.64
N GLY A 389 6.40 -8.91 27.04
CA GLY A 389 7.31 -7.79 27.33
C GLY A 389 8.55 -7.72 26.44
N GLU A 390 8.79 -8.70 25.56
CA GLU A 390 9.91 -8.66 24.62
C GLU A 390 9.65 -7.70 23.45
N ALA A 391 10.73 -7.11 22.94
CA ALA A 391 10.70 -6.28 21.75
C ALA A 391 10.62 -7.14 20.49
N VAL A 392 9.73 -6.76 19.57
CA VAL A 392 9.45 -7.46 18.32
C VAL A 392 9.33 -6.47 17.17
N SER A 393 9.80 -6.88 15.98
CA SER A 393 9.55 -6.14 14.75
C SER A 393 8.17 -6.48 14.20
N VAL A 394 7.40 -5.45 13.85
CA VAL A 394 6.07 -5.58 13.24
C VAL A 394 6.05 -4.83 11.91
N GLU A 395 5.60 -5.51 10.86
CA GLU A 395 5.27 -4.91 9.56
C GLU A 395 3.85 -4.35 9.62
N LEU A 396 3.70 -3.04 9.47
CA LEU A 396 2.42 -2.37 9.59
C LEU A 396 1.60 -2.48 8.31
N THR A 397 0.31 -2.77 8.46
CA THR A 397 -0.69 -2.74 7.38
C THR A 397 -1.62 -1.53 7.50
N ARG A 398 -1.36 -0.63 8.46
CA ARG A 398 -2.06 0.65 8.67
C ARG A 398 -1.04 1.75 8.94
N ASP A 399 -1.43 2.99 8.64
CA ASP A 399 -0.60 4.16 8.89
C ASP A 399 -0.30 4.36 10.37
N MET A 400 0.92 4.80 10.66
CA MET A 400 1.39 5.02 12.04
C MET A 400 0.52 6.02 12.81
N SER A 401 0.00 7.05 12.15
CA SER A 401 -0.90 8.03 12.77
C SER A 401 -2.19 7.39 13.32
N ALA A 402 -2.71 6.37 12.64
CA ALA A 402 -3.85 5.60 13.14
C ALA A 402 -3.47 4.79 14.38
N ILE A 403 -2.26 4.23 14.42
CA ILE A 403 -1.73 3.47 15.57
C ILE A 403 -1.54 4.35 16.80
N GLU A 404 -1.00 5.57 16.62
CA GLU A 404 -0.80 6.51 17.71
C GLU A 404 -2.12 6.99 18.33
N ASN A 405 -3.16 7.12 17.50
CA ASN A 405 -4.51 7.50 17.93
C ASN A 405 -5.40 6.30 18.29
N THR A 406 -4.81 5.17 18.68
CA THR A 406 -5.55 3.94 19.02
C THR A 406 -5.64 3.74 20.54
N ILE A 407 -6.88 3.69 21.05
CA ILE A 407 -7.15 3.17 22.39
C ILE A 407 -6.96 1.65 22.36
N VAL A 408 -5.94 1.16 23.08
CA VAL A 408 -5.70 -0.26 23.31
C VAL A 408 -6.62 -0.83 24.40
N SER A 409 -7.48 -1.77 24.01
CA SER A 409 -8.34 -2.60 24.86
C SER A 409 -7.91 -4.06 24.81
N ILE A 410 -7.51 -4.63 25.95
CA ILE A 410 -7.08 -6.02 26.08
C ILE A 410 -7.88 -6.67 27.19
N GLY A 411 -8.66 -7.70 26.89
CA GLY A 411 -9.46 -8.39 27.93
C GLY A 411 -10.44 -9.40 27.36
N SER A 412 -11.58 -9.56 28.04
CA SER A 412 -12.68 -10.40 27.57
C SER A 412 -13.34 -9.82 26.32
N HIS A 413 -13.95 -10.71 25.53
CA HIS A 413 -14.81 -10.26 24.43
C HIS A 413 -16.08 -9.66 24.99
N ASP A 414 -16.29 -8.37 24.76
CA ASP A 414 -17.49 -7.64 25.18
C ASP A 414 -18.04 -6.86 23.98
N LEU A 415 -19.32 -7.09 23.66
CA LEU A 415 -19.99 -6.48 22.51
C LEU A 415 -20.03 -4.95 22.61
N ILE A 416 -20.02 -4.38 23.82
CA ILE A 416 -20.02 -2.93 23.99
C ILE A 416 -18.79 -2.29 23.34
N MET A 417 -17.66 -3.02 23.30
CA MET A 417 -16.43 -2.53 22.69
C MET A 417 -16.59 -2.34 21.17
N ASP A 418 -17.36 -3.20 20.50
CA ASP A 418 -17.61 -3.07 19.06
C ASP A 418 -18.47 -1.81 18.77
N TYR A 419 -19.46 -1.53 19.62
CA TYR A 419 -20.26 -0.30 19.52
C TYR A 419 -19.44 0.95 19.83
N ILE A 420 -18.58 0.91 20.86
CA ILE A 420 -17.67 2.01 21.19
C ILE A 420 -16.72 2.26 20.02
N ALA A 421 -16.14 1.21 19.42
CA ALA A 421 -15.30 1.33 18.23
C ALA A 421 -16.05 2.07 17.11
N SER A 422 -17.27 1.64 16.80
CA SER A 422 -18.10 2.28 15.77
C SER A 422 -18.43 3.75 16.09
N LEU A 423 -18.70 4.08 17.35
CA LEU A 423 -18.99 5.45 17.78
C LEU A 423 -17.77 6.37 17.72
N LEU A 424 -16.58 5.84 18.03
CA LEU A 424 -15.33 6.58 17.95
C LEU A 424 -14.98 6.95 16.49
N GLU A 425 -15.22 6.03 15.55
CA GLU A 425 -14.98 6.29 14.11
C GLU A 425 -15.85 7.43 13.54
N LYS A 426 -17.01 7.72 14.16
CA LYS A 426 -17.93 8.79 13.76
C LYS A 426 -17.57 10.16 14.31
N LYS A 427 -16.75 10.23 15.36
CA LYS A 427 -16.41 11.49 16.02
C LYS A 427 -15.02 11.94 15.57
N GLU A 428 -14.94 13.12 14.96
CA GLU A 428 -13.71 13.89 15.04
C GLU A 428 -13.49 14.22 16.51
N THR A 429 -12.26 14.03 17.00
CA THR A 429 -11.94 14.34 18.40
C THR A 429 -12.23 15.81 18.68
N LEU A 430 -12.72 16.08 19.89
CA LEU A 430 -12.96 17.45 20.37
C LEU A 430 -11.68 18.30 20.46
N SER A 431 -10.50 17.68 20.36
CA SER A 431 -9.18 18.31 20.46
C SER A 431 -8.47 18.56 19.13
N GLY A 432 -9.03 18.12 17.99
CA GLY A 432 -8.41 18.34 16.67
C GLY A 432 -7.26 17.37 16.34
N ASP A 433 -6.97 16.38 17.20
CA ASP A 433 -5.86 15.43 17.05
C ASP A 433 -6.14 14.26 16.07
N GLY A 434 -7.22 14.35 15.29
CA GLY A 434 -7.64 13.32 14.33
C GLY A 434 -8.65 12.32 14.90
N LYS A 435 -8.94 11.25 14.15
CA LYS A 435 -9.88 10.19 14.55
C LYS A 435 -9.22 9.27 15.58
N VAL A 436 -9.96 8.93 16.63
CA VAL A 436 -9.53 7.94 17.62
C VAL A 436 -10.07 6.57 17.22
N HIS A 437 -9.19 5.59 17.22
CA HIS A 437 -9.52 4.20 16.93
C HIS A 437 -9.58 3.38 18.22
N LEU A 438 -10.28 2.25 18.19
CA LEU A 438 -10.28 1.27 19.27
C LEU A 438 -9.70 -0.05 18.77
N SER A 439 -8.60 -0.46 19.38
CA SER A 439 -8.05 -1.80 19.22
C SER A 439 -8.59 -2.68 20.32
N SER A 440 -9.40 -3.69 19.96
CA SER A 440 -9.95 -4.65 20.93
C SER A 440 -9.37 -6.04 20.68
N ALA A 441 -8.55 -6.50 21.61
CA ALA A 441 -7.95 -7.83 21.61
C ALA A 441 -8.54 -8.72 22.72
N HIS A 442 -8.98 -9.91 22.32
CA HIS A 442 -9.75 -10.81 23.18
C HIS A 442 -8.84 -11.90 23.76
N VAL A 443 -8.36 -11.67 24.98
CA VAL A 443 -7.42 -12.56 25.69
C VAL A 443 -7.98 -13.08 27.03
N GLY A 444 -9.23 -12.75 27.34
CA GLY A 444 -9.91 -13.12 28.59
C GLY A 444 -9.62 -12.15 29.75
N SER A 445 -10.47 -12.20 30.78
CA SER A 445 -10.48 -11.20 31.87
C SER A 445 -9.14 -11.09 32.62
N MET A 446 -8.54 -12.24 32.97
CA MET A 446 -7.24 -12.24 33.65
C MET A 446 -6.11 -11.70 32.78
N GLY A 447 -6.14 -11.99 31.47
CA GLY A 447 -5.18 -11.43 30.53
C GLY A 447 -5.26 -9.90 30.47
N GLY A 448 -6.48 -9.35 30.52
CA GLY A 448 -6.70 -7.91 30.58
C GLY A 448 -6.21 -7.25 31.87
N ILE A 449 -6.50 -7.86 33.03
CA ILE A 449 -5.97 -7.38 34.33
C ILE A 449 -4.45 -7.35 34.31
N LEU A 450 -3.80 -8.41 33.82
CA LEU A 450 -2.35 -8.48 33.77
C LEU A 450 -1.75 -7.49 32.73
N ALA A 451 -2.43 -7.22 31.62
CA ALA A 451 -2.01 -6.19 30.67
C ALA A 451 -2.07 -4.78 31.28
N LEU A 452 -3.15 -4.46 32.02
CA LEU A 452 -3.25 -3.20 32.78
C LEU A 452 -2.16 -3.09 33.85
N SER A 453 -1.83 -4.18 34.55
CA SER A 453 -0.81 -4.15 35.60
C SER A 453 0.59 -3.87 35.06
N ARG A 454 0.85 -4.21 33.78
CA ARG A 454 2.10 -3.92 33.05
C ARG A 454 2.09 -2.59 32.30
N GLY A 455 0.93 -1.92 32.19
CA GLY A 455 0.80 -0.67 31.40
C GLY A 455 0.77 -0.93 29.90
N GLU A 456 0.18 -2.04 29.47
CA GLU A 456 0.09 -2.48 28.07
C GLU A 456 -1.30 -2.26 27.46
N ALA A 457 -2.25 -1.73 28.24
CA ALA A 457 -3.61 -1.44 27.80
C ALA A 457 -4.13 -0.18 28.50
N HIS A 458 -5.07 0.50 27.84
CA HIS A 458 -5.85 1.58 28.45
C HIS A 458 -7.15 1.05 29.10
N ILE A 459 -7.74 0.02 28.50
CA ILE A 459 -9.03 -0.55 28.90
C ILE A 459 -8.91 -2.08 28.96
N ALA A 460 -9.57 -2.72 29.94
CA ALA A 460 -9.70 -4.17 30.00
C ALA A 460 -11.13 -4.57 30.33
N PRO A 461 -11.90 -5.12 29.37
CA PRO A 461 -13.18 -5.74 29.65
C PRO A 461 -12.97 -7.00 30.52
N ILE A 462 -13.73 -7.12 31.61
CA ILE A 462 -13.57 -8.19 32.59
C ILE A 462 -14.91 -8.68 33.15
N HIS A 463 -15.02 -10.01 33.30
CA HIS A 463 -16.17 -10.71 33.88
C HIS A 463 -15.64 -11.82 34.81
N LEU A 464 -15.06 -11.43 35.95
CA LEU A 464 -14.50 -12.35 36.95
C LEU A 464 -15.42 -12.42 38.16
N LEU A 465 -15.95 -13.61 38.47
CA LEU A 465 -16.75 -13.83 39.67
C LEU A 465 -15.84 -14.27 40.81
N ASP A 466 -15.93 -13.60 41.95
CA ASP A 466 -15.38 -14.09 43.20
C ASP A 466 -16.38 -15.06 43.84
N GLU A 467 -16.00 -16.34 43.95
CA GLU A 467 -16.90 -17.40 44.43
C GLU A 467 -17.20 -17.31 45.94
N GLU A 468 -16.33 -16.66 46.72
CA GLU A 468 -16.52 -16.53 48.18
C GLU A 468 -17.46 -15.38 48.51
N THR A 469 -17.32 -14.25 47.82
CA THR A 469 -18.10 -13.03 48.06
C THR A 469 -19.33 -12.90 47.15
N GLY A 470 -19.34 -13.60 46.01
CA GLY A 470 -20.35 -13.44 44.96
C GLY A 470 -20.22 -12.14 44.16
N GLU A 471 -19.20 -11.32 44.42
CA GLU A 471 -19.00 -10.06 43.72
C GLU A 471 -18.17 -10.24 42.44
N TYR A 472 -18.52 -9.47 41.41
CA TYR A 472 -17.74 -9.45 40.18
C TYR A 472 -16.60 -8.42 40.24
N ASN A 473 -15.43 -8.81 39.75
CA ASN A 473 -14.26 -8.00 39.39
C ASN A 473 -13.50 -7.32 40.54
N VAL A 474 -14.17 -6.86 41.60
CA VAL A 474 -13.58 -5.98 42.63
C VAL A 474 -12.37 -6.62 43.33
N SER A 475 -12.49 -7.86 43.83
CA SER A 475 -11.42 -8.54 44.54
C SER A 475 -10.18 -8.78 43.66
N TYR A 476 -10.40 -9.15 42.40
CA TYR A 476 -9.33 -9.31 41.41
C TYR A 476 -8.63 -7.99 41.09
N ILE A 477 -9.37 -6.89 40.91
CA ILE A 477 -8.77 -5.56 40.69
C ILE A 477 -7.90 -5.17 41.89
N GLN A 478 -8.42 -5.28 43.11
CA GLN A 478 -7.66 -4.93 44.32
C GLN A 478 -6.38 -5.77 44.43
N LYS A 479 -6.49 -7.09 44.19
CA LYS A 479 -5.38 -8.03 44.28
C LYS A 479 -4.27 -7.77 43.27
N TYR A 480 -4.61 -7.48 42.02
CA TYR A 480 -3.63 -7.42 40.92
C TYR A 480 -3.28 -6.00 40.47
N LEU A 481 -4.09 -5.00 40.80
CA LEU A 481 -3.98 -3.62 40.31
C LEU A 481 -3.96 -2.57 41.43
N GLY A 482 -4.03 -2.96 42.70
CA GLY A 482 -4.31 -2.06 43.84
C GLY A 482 -3.39 -0.84 44.02
N SER A 483 -2.22 -0.80 43.37
CA SER A 483 -1.31 0.35 43.38
C SER A 483 -1.46 1.30 42.19
N ARG A 484 -2.24 0.96 41.15
CA ARG A 484 -2.44 1.77 39.94
C ARG A 484 -3.69 2.64 40.03
N LYS A 485 -3.66 3.81 39.38
CA LYS A 485 -4.82 4.71 39.23
C LYS A 485 -5.76 4.16 38.15
N ILE A 486 -6.72 3.33 38.53
CA ILE A 486 -7.67 2.68 37.62
C ILE A 486 -9.10 2.93 38.09
N ALA A 487 -10.03 3.11 37.15
CA ALA A 487 -11.45 3.23 37.41
C ALA A 487 -12.20 1.97 36.93
N LEU A 488 -13.07 1.41 37.77
CA LEU A 488 -14.00 0.37 37.36
C LEU A 488 -15.27 1.02 36.80
N VAL A 489 -15.51 0.88 35.50
CA VAL A 489 -16.72 1.37 34.83
C VAL A 489 -17.68 0.21 34.62
N LYS A 490 -18.87 0.28 35.23
CA LYS A 490 -19.93 -0.72 35.04
C LYS A 490 -20.81 -0.29 33.87
N GLY A 491 -20.67 -0.98 32.72
CA GLY A 491 -21.35 -0.62 31.47
C GLY A 491 -22.78 -1.17 31.33
N VAL A 492 -23.10 -2.27 32.00
CA VAL A 492 -24.42 -2.91 31.96
C VAL A 492 -24.83 -3.26 33.39
N LYS A 493 -26.06 -2.89 33.77
CA LYS A 493 -26.67 -3.25 35.06
C LYS A 493 -27.44 -4.55 34.94
#